data_AF-A0A1G4HZN6-F1
#
_entry.id   AF-A0A1G4HZN6-F1
#
_cell.length_a   1.000
_cell.length_b   1.000
_cell.length_c   1.000
_cell.angle_alpha   90.00
_cell.angle_beta   90.00
_cell.angle_gamma   90.00
#
_symmetry.space_group_name_H-M   'P 1'
#
loop_
_entity.id
_entity.type
_entity.pdbx_description
1 polymer ?
#
loop_
_entity_poly.entity_id
_entity_poly.type
_entity_poly.pdbx_seq_one_letter_code
_entity_poly.pdbx_strand_id
1 'polypeptide(L)'
;MCTTIDKNSAYPAAYTSATNDKTIFTALLKVCSKTASTPDLTPSNIDASITAFTATLGRHTQSSATNEGAYVFGNGEDSGDECNGGAASGQPCVSYHGLITANDGTELATAILWLRQLQIVRTKLKTRRELLQKRERQQTRLISLADKMQELFQEALHGEFPITTEAQNKPQPTPDSDKQKACEKLTNKTACEAKSCKWSGTEQTIGKVRS
;
A
#
# COMPACT_ATOMS: atom_id res chain seq x y z
N MET A 1 -34.15 -4.08 5.46
CA MET A 1 -34.26 -5.51 5.04
C MET A 1 -35.43 -5.62 4.08
N CYS A 2 -35.35 -6.47 3.05
CA CYS A 2 -36.40 -6.62 2.02
C CYS A 2 -37.66 -7.35 2.52
N THR A 3 -38.04 -7.15 3.79
CA THR A 3 -39.09 -7.93 4.47
C THR A 3 -40.49 -7.38 4.21
N THR A 4 -40.60 -6.18 3.63
CA THR A 4 -41.87 -5.57 3.23
C THR A 4 -42.13 -5.85 1.75
N ILE A 5 -42.45 -7.10 1.45
CA ILE A 5 -43.12 -7.45 0.19
C ILE A 5 -44.59 -7.09 0.41
N ASP A 6 -45.13 -6.19 -0.42
CA ASP A 6 -46.56 -5.94 -0.43
C ASP A 6 -47.28 -7.28 -0.69
N LYS A 7 -48.22 -7.67 0.17
CA LYS A 7 -49.02 -8.90 0.01
C LYS A 7 -49.69 -8.96 -1.38
N ASN A 8 -49.88 -7.82 -2.06
CA ASN A 8 -50.43 -7.75 -3.42
C ASN A 8 -49.39 -7.94 -4.54
N SER A 9 -48.09 -7.94 -4.20
CA SER A 9 -47.01 -8.39 -5.10
C SER A 9 -46.73 -9.89 -4.98
N ALA A 10 -47.56 -10.61 -4.19
CA ALA A 10 -47.47 -12.05 -3.99
C ALA A 10 -47.59 -12.80 -5.31
N TYR A 11 -46.51 -13.49 -5.65
CA TYR A 11 -46.54 -14.47 -6.73
C TYR A 11 -47.44 -15.64 -6.33
N PRO A 12 -48.41 -16.04 -7.17
CA PRO A 12 -49.34 -17.12 -6.86
C PRO A 12 -48.73 -18.53 -7.02
N ALA A 13 -47.45 -18.63 -7.38
CA ALA A 13 -46.78 -19.90 -7.59
C ALA A 13 -46.35 -20.50 -6.26
N ALA A 14 -46.74 -21.74 -5.99
CA ALA A 14 -46.25 -22.51 -4.85
C ALA A 14 -44.79 -22.96 -5.09
N TYR A 15 -44.02 -23.13 -4.01
CA TYR A 15 -42.67 -23.72 -4.00
C TYR A 15 -42.72 -25.24 -4.26
N THR A 16 -43.20 -25.61 -5.45
CA THR A 16 -43.48 -27.00 -5.84
C THR A 16 -42.58 -27.50 -6.97
N SER A 17 -41.74 -26.62 -7.53
CA SER A 17 -40.78 -26.97 -8.58
C SER A 17 -39.65 -25.96 -8.66
N ALA A 18 -38.47 -26.40 -9.13
CA ALA A 18 -37.32 -25.52 -9.33
C ALA A 18 -37.61 -24.31 -10.23
N THR A 19 -38.53 -24.45 -11.20
CA THR A 19 -38.97 -23.36 -12.07
C THR A 19 -39.76 -22.30 -11.29
N ASN A 20 -40.68 -22.75 -10.42
CA ASN A 20 -41.43 -21.84 -9.54
C ASN A 20 -40.49 -21.17 -8.55
N ASP A 21 -39.56 -21.92 -7.94
CA ASP A 21 -38.60 -21.40 -6.97
C ASP A 21 -37.72 -20.30 -7.58
N LYS A 22 -37.20 -20.53 -8.79
CA LYS A 22 -36.42 -19.52 -9.54
C LYS A 22 -37.24 -18.28 -9.85
N THR A 23 -38.51 -18.46 -10.21
CA THR A 23 -39.43 -17.36 -10.52
C THR A 23 -39.70 -16.52 -9.29
N ILE A 24 -40.04 -17.16 -8.16
CA ILE A 24 -40.29 -16.49 -6.88
C ILE A 24 -39.02 -15.77 -6.42
N PHE A 25 -37.87 -16.44 -6.43
CA PHE A 25 -36.59 -15.83 -6.06
C PHE A 25 -36.27 -14.59 -6.92
N THR A 26 -36.49 -14.66 -8.23
CA THR A 26 -36.27 -13.52 -9.13
C THR A 26 -37.20 -12.35 -8.81
N ALA A 27 -38.45 -12.62 -8.45
CA ALA A 27 -39.38 -11.59 -8.02
C ALA A 27 -38.94 -10.92 -6.70
N LEU A 28 -38.51 -11.73 -5.72
CA LEU A 28 -37.97 -11.24 -4.44
C LEU A 28 -36.73 -10.35 -4.65
N LEU A 29 -35.82 -10.74 -5.54
CA LEU A 29 -34.66 -9.91 -5.90
C LEU A 29 -35.06 -8.54 -6.46
N LYS A 30 -36.11 -8.47 -7.28
CA LYS A 30 -36.62 -7.19 -7.81
C LYS A 30 -37.23 -6.30 -6.74
N VAL A 31 -37.84 -6.87 -5.70
CA VAL A 31 -38.34 -6.10 -4.56
C VAL A 31 -37.18 -5.61 -3.69
N CYS A 32 -36.19 -6.47 -3.46
CA CYS A 32 -34.96 -6.11 -2.76
C CYS A 32 -34.24 -4.93 -3.41
N SER A 33 -34.07 -4.94 -4.73
CA SER A 33 -33.36 -3.88 -5.44
C SER A 33 -34.05 -2.51 -5.38
N LYS A 34 -35.36 -2.48 -5.09
CA LYS A 34 -36.10 -1.22 -4.87
C LYS A 34 -35.94 -0.67 -3.46
N THR A 35 -35.61 -1.52 -2.49
CA THR A 35 -35.62 -1.18 -1.06
C THR A 35 -34.22 -1.03 -0.46
N ALA A 36 -33.21 -1.61 -1.10
CA ALA A 36 -31.81 -1.49 -0.71
C ALA A 36 -30.94 -1.19 -1.92
N SER A 37 -30.07 -0.20 -1.80
CA SER A 37 -29.00 0.01 -2.78
C SER A 37 -28.00 -1.15 -2.70
N THR A 38 -27.58 -1.65 -3.85
CA THR A 38 -26.47 -2.61 -3.91
C THR A 38 -25.20 -1.91 -3.45
N PRO A 39 -24.52 -2.38 -2.39
CA PRO A 39 -23.28 -1.78 -1.94
C PRO A 39 -22.15 -2.05 -2.93
N ASP A 40 -21.18 -1.14 -3.00
CA ASP A 40 -19.99 -1.34 -3.80
C ASP A 40 -19.23 -2.60 -3.38
N LEU A 41 -18.64 -3.30 -4.35
CA LEU A 41 -17.88 -4.51 -4.10
C LEU A 41 -16.51 -4.17 -3.48
N THR A 42 -16.49 -4.00 -2.17
CA THR A 42 -15.29 -3.70 -1.38
C THR A 42 -15.09 -4.75 -0.28
N PRO A 43 -13.84 -4.97 0.19
CA PRO A 43 -13.60 -5.86 1.32
C PRO A 43 -14.42 -5.49 2.57
N SER A 44 -14.59 -4.19 2.84
CA SER A 44 -15.35 -3.71 4.00
C SER A 44 -16.83 -4.00 3.89
N ASN A 45 -17.42 -3.80 2.69
CA ASN A 45 -18.85 -4.08 2.49
C ASN A 45 -19.14 -5.59 2.53
N ILE A 46 -18.19 -6.43 2.08
CA ILE A 46 -18.29 -7.88 2.25
C ILE A 46 -18.27 -8.24 3.74
N ASP A 47 -17.30 -7.71 4.50
CA ASP A 47 -17.21 -7.97 5.95
C ASP A 47 -18.49 -7.54 6.68
N ALA A 48 -19.00 -6.33 6.40
CA ALA A 48 -20.24 -5.83 6.99
C ALA A 48 -21.45 -6.71 6.63
N SER A 49 -21.53 -7.21 5.39
CA SER A 49 -22.63 -8.08 4.95
C SER A 49 -22.59 -9.45 5.64
N ILE A 50 -21.40 -10.04 5.77
CA ILE A 50 -21.20 -11.29 6.50
C ILE A 50 -21.59 -11.09 7.96
N THR A 51 -21.07 -10.05 8.63
CA THR A 51 -21.40 -9.75 10.02
C THR A 51 -22.91 -9.52 10.22
N ALA A 52 -23.55 -8.76 9.33
CA ALA A 52 -24.98 -8.50 9.40
C ALA A 52 -25.78 -9.81 9.27
N PHE A 53 -25.40 -10.70 8.36
CA PHE A 53 -26.02 -12.01 8.23
C PHE A 53 -25.79 -12.87 9.47
N THR A 54 -24.54 -13.01 9.94
CA THR A 54 -24.24 -13.87 11.09
C THR A 54 -24.92 -13.38 12.37
N ALA A 55 -25.12 -12.08 12.53
CA ALA A 55 -25.86 -11.49 13.66
C ALA A 55 -27.39 -11.71 13.59
N THR A 56 -27.91 -12.25 12.49
CA THR A 56 -29.32 -12.66 12.38
C THR A 56 -29.55 -14.13 12.68
N LEU A 57 -28.50 -14.94 12.72
CA LEU A 57 -28.61 -16.33 13.13
C LEU A 57 -28.94 -16.42 14.61
N GLY A 58 -29.84 -17.33 14.98
CA GLY A 58 -30.28 -17.50 16.36
C GLY A 58 -31.00 -16.29 16.95
N ARG A 59 -31.43 -15.33 16.13
CA ARG A 59 -32.18 -14.14 16.60
C ARG A 59 -33.49 -14.52 17.29
N HIS A 60 -34.11 -15.61 16.84
CA HIS A 60 -35.32 -16.17 17.42
C HIS A 60 -34.90 -17.42 18.20
N THR A 61 -34.34 -17.23 19.39
CA THR A 61 -33.96 -18.35 20.27
C THR A 61 -35.19 -19.12 20.69
N GLN A 62 -35.10 -20.44 20.62
CA GLN A 62 -36.18 -21.38 20.93
C GLN A 62 -35.62 -22.43 21.88
N SER A 63 -36.16 -22.55 23.09
CA SER A 63 -35.58 -23.32 24.20
C SER A 63 -35.47 -24.82 23.96
N SER A 64 -36.36 -25.36 23.12
CA SER A 64 -36.49 -26.78 22.78
C SER A 64 -35.83 -27.10 21.44
N ALA A 65 -35.31 -26.10 20.74
CA ALA A 65 -34.55 -26.26 19.51
C ALA A 65 -33.13 -26.76 19.77
N THR A 66 -32.56 -27.45 18.78
CA THR A 66 -31.17 -27.90 18.81
C THR A 66 -30.23 -26.70 18.88
N ASN A 67 -29.33 -26.70 19.88
CA ASN A 67 -28.47 -25.55 20.19
C ASN A 67 -29.26 -24.23 20.32
N GLU A 68 -30.50 -24.29 20.83
CA GLU A 68 -31.39 -23.15 21.04
C GLU A 68 -31.67 -22.34 19.75
N GLY A 69 -31.52 -22.97 18.58
CA GLY A 69 -31.68 -22.31 17.27
C GLY A 69 -30.50 -21.42 16.86
N ALA A 70 -29.34 -21.50 17.52
CA ALA A 70 -28.18 -20.62 17.29
C ALA A 70 -27.72 -20.51 15.83
N TYR A 71 -27.99 -21.53 15.02
CA TYR A 71 -27.60 -21.61 13.60
C TYR A 71 -28.79 -21.51 12.64
N VAL A 72 -29.94 -21.01 13.11
CA VAL A 72 -31.16 -20.86 12.32
C VAL A 72 -31.31 -19.41 11.85
N PHE A 73 -31.59 -19.23 10.57
CA PHE A 73 -32.01 -17.95 10.00
C PHE A 73 -33.53 -17.97 9.77
N GLY A 74 -34.27 -17.09 10.45
CA GLY A 74 -35.73 -17.00 10.37
C GLY A 74 -36.41 -17.29 11.70
N ASN A 75 -37.72 -17.55 11.66
CA ASN A 75 -38.52 -17.70 12.88
C ASN A 75 -38.40 -19.10 13.48
N GLY A 76 -38.48 -20.14 12.63
CA GLY A 76 -38.44 -21.54 13.02
C GLY A 76 -39.50 -21.97 14.03
N GLU A 77 -39.50 -23.25 14.34
CA GLU A 77 -40.31 -23.88 15.38
C GLU A 77 -39.48 -24.14 16.64
N ASP A 78 -40.14 -24.20 17.81
CA ASP A 78 -39.52 -24.62 19.06
C ASP A 78 -39.48 -26.15 19.15
N SER A 79 -38.68 -26.78 18.29
CA SER A 79 -38.54 -28.23 18.21
C SER A 79 -37.14 -28.62 17.71
N GLY A 80 -36.75 -29.88 17.87
CA GLY A 80 -35.49 -30.41 17.30
C GLY A 80 -35.45 -30.40 15.77
N ASP A 81 -36.59 -30.15 15.11
CA ASP A 81 -36.71 -29.98 13.66
C ASP A 81 -37.10 -28.53 13.34
N GLU A 82 -36.21 -27.58 13.65
CA GLU A 82 -36.54 -26.16 13.76
C GLU A 82 -37.12 -25.55 12.47
N CYS A 83 -36.83 -26.13 11.30
CA CYS A 83 -37.24 -25.61 9.99
C CYS A 83 -38.22 -26.49 9.21
N ASN A 84 -39.03 -27.30 9.92
CA ASN A 84 -40.18 -27.98 9.32
C ASN A 84 -41.42 -27.06 9.15
N GLY A 85 -41.41 -25.91 9.82
CA GLY A 85 -42.47 -24.91 9.75
C GLY A 85 -42.54 -24.18 8.41
N GLY A 86 -43.76 -23.98 7.92
CA GLY A 86 -44.02 -23.30 6.66
C GLY A 86 -44.33 -21.81 6.82
N ALA A 87 -44.39 -21.07 5.71
CA ALA A 87 -44.86 -19.69 5.71
C ALA A 87 -46.29 -19.55 6.28
N ALA A 88 -47.14 -20.57 6.07
CA ALA A 88 -48.51 -20.59 6.57
C ALA A 88 -48.60 -20.66 8.11
N SER A 89 -47.64 -21.32 8.77
CA SER A 89 -47.54 -21.35 10.23
C SER A 89 -46.72 -20.19 10.81
N GLY A 90 -46.22 -19.29 9.95
CA GLY A 90 -45.40 -18.14 10.36
C GLY A 90 -43.99 -18.53 10.80
N GLN A 91 -43.56 -19.75 10.51
CA GLN A 91 -42.29 -20.33 10.97
C GLN A 91 -41.27 -20.62 9.85
N PRO A 92 -41.16 -19.80 8.77
CA PRO A 92 -40.18 -20.07 7.72
C PRO A 92 -38.75 -19.87 8.27
N CYS A 93 -37.85 -20.80 7.99
CA CYS A 93 -36.43 -20.66 8.30
C CYS A 93 -35.51 -21.51 7.44
N VAL A 94 -34.21 -21.28 7.60
CA VAL A 94 -33.12 -22.11 7.08
C VAL A 94 -32.22 -22.50 8.25
N SER A 95 -32.04 -23.80 8.49
CA SER A 95 -31.14 -24.33 9.51
C SER A 95 -29.77 -24.64 8.93
N TYR A 96 -28.72 -24.05 9.49
CA TYR A 96 -27.33 -24.34 9.14
C TYR A 96 -26.68 -25.35 10.11
N HIS A 97 -27.44 -25.87 11.08
CA HIS A 97 -26.93 -26.75 12.12
C HIS A 97 -26.17 -27.95 11.54
N GLY A 98 -26.79 -28.71 10.63
CA GLY A 98 -26.17 -29.91 10.05
C GLY A 98 -24.87 -29.65 9.29
N LEU A 99 -24.69 -28.45 8.73
CA LEU A 99 -23.45 -28.08 8.04
C LEU A 99 -22.30 -27.80 9.02
N ILE A 100 -22.62 -27.30 10.21
CA ILE A 100 -21.63 -26.92 11.22
C ILE A 100 -21.24 -28.14 12.05
N THR A 101 -22.21 -28.98 12.41
CA THR A 101 -21.97 -30.19 13.21
C THR A 101 -21.31 -31.31 12.42
N ALA A 102 -21.57 -31.43 11.11
CA ALA A 102 -20.90 -32.42 10.27
C ALA A 102 -19.40 -32.12 10.00
N ASN A 103 -18.94 -30.90 10.29
CA ASN A 103 -17.56 -30.47 10.04
C ASN A 103 -16.78 -30.18 11.34
N ASP A 104 -17.11 -30.86 12.44
CA ASP A 104 -16.39 -30.81 13.73
C ASP A 104 -16.05 -29.40 14.22
N GLY A 105 -16.99 -28.45 14.13
CA GLY A 105 -16.77 -27.09 14.62
C GLY A 105 -16.00 -26.17 13.66
N THR A 106 -15.96 -26.53 12.37
CA THR A 106 -15.53 -25.60 11.30
C THR A 106 -16.27 -24.28 11.42
N GLU A 107 -15.54 -23.16 11.33
CA GLU A 107 -16.12 -21.82 11.41
C GLU A 107 -17.31 -21.67 10.44
N LEU A 108 -18.40 -21.05 10.93
CA LEU A 108 -19.64 -20.82 10.19
C LEU A 108 -19.41 -20.29 8.76
N ALA A 109 -18.49 -19.34 8.61
CA ALA A 109 -18.19 -18.72 7.33
C ALA A 109 -17.50 -19.67 6.33
N THR A 110 -16.90 -20.76 6.81
CA THR A 110 -16.30 -21.81 6.00
C THR A 110 -17.29 -22.94 5.70
N ALA A 111 -18.13 -23.30 6.68
CA ALA A 111 -19.15 -24.35 6.55
C ALA A 111 -20.24 -23.97 5.53
N ILE A 112 -20.61 -22.69 5.47
CA ILE A 112 -21.59 -22.18 4.51
C ILE A 112 -20.88 -21.79 3.21
N LEU A 113 -21.12 -22.55 2.13
CA LEU A 113 -20.39 -22.40 0.87
C LEU A 113 -20.42 -20.97 0.29
N TRP A 114 -21.57 -20.31 0.32
CA TRP A 114 -21.70 -18.95 -0.23
C TRP A 114 -20.96 -17.90 0.62
N LEU A 115 -20.89 -18.08 1.95
CA LEU A 115 -20.07 -17.24 2.82
C LEU A 115 -18.58 -17.43 2.52
N ARG A 116 -18.15 -18.69 2.31
CA ARG A 116 -16.76 -19.00 1.94
C ARG A 116 -16.36 -18.31 0.64
N GLN A 117 -17.25 -18.28 -0.36
CA GLN A 117 -16.98 -17.57 -1.61
C GLN A 117 -16.82 -16.07 -1.41
N LEU A 118 -17.63 -15.45 -0.55
CA LEU A 118 -17.47 -14.02 -0.20
C LEU A 118 -16.11 -13.74 0.46
N GLN A 119 -15.64 -14.63 1.34
CA GLN A 119 -14.30 -14.51 1.94
C GLN A 119 -13.18 -14.64 0.88
N ILE A 120 -13.33 -15.53 -0.09
CA ILE A 120 -12.39 -15.65 -1.22
C ILE A 120 -12.36 -14.36 -2.04
N VAL A 121 -13.53 -13.81 -2.37
CA VAL A 121 -13.65 -12.54 -3.12
C VAL A 121 -13.01 -11.40 -2.34
N ARG A 122 -13.26 -11.30 -1.03
CA ARG A 122 -12.63 -10.32 -0.14
C ARG A 122 -11.10 -10.38 -0.23
N THR A 123 -10.52 -11.57 -0.14
CA THR A 123 -9.07 -11.77 -0.24
C THR A 123 -8.55 -11.34 -1.61
N LYS A 124 -9.22 -11.73 -2.69
CA LYS A 124 -8.84 -11.32 -4.06
C LYS A 124 -8.89 -9.80 -4.25
N LEU A 125 -9.86 -9.12 -3.65
CA LEU A 125 -9.96 -7.65 -3.69
C LEU A 125 -8.80 -6.98 -2.95
N LYS A 126 -8.41 -7.49 -1.77
CA LYS A 126 -7.25 -7.00 -1.03
C LYS A 126 -5.96 -7.17 -1.83
N THR A 127 -5.72 -8.37 -2.35
CA THR A 127 -4.55 -8.66 -3.19
C THR A 127 -4.51 -7.76 -4.44
N ARG A 128 -5.66 -7.55 -5.10
CA ARG A 128 -5.74 -6.64 -6.25
C ARG A 128 -5.29 -5.22 -5.87
N ARG A 129 -5.74 -4.70 -4.73
CA ARG A 129 -5.38 -3.35 -4.26
C ARG A 129 -3.87 -3.24 -4.01
N GLU A 130 -3.27 -4.23 -3.36
CA GLU A 130 -1.82 -4.29 -3.11
C GLU A 130 -1.02 -4.32 -4.42
N LEU A 131 -1.45 -5.14 -5.38
CA LEU A 131 -0.81 -5.23 -6.70
C LEU A 131 -0.88 -3.92 -7.48
N LEU A 132 -2.03 -3.22 -7.43
CA LEU A 132 -2.17 -1.91 -8.06
C LEU A 132 -1.21 -0.88 -7.46
N GLN A 133 -1.14 -0.81 -6.12
CA GLN A 133 -0.20 0.09 -5.44
C GLN A 133 1.25 -0.23 -5.77
N LYS A 134 1.61 -1.52 -5.86
CA LYS A 134 2.96 -1.93 -6.25
C LYS A 134 3.28 -1.49 -7.68
N ARG A 135 2.34 -1.69 -8.60
CA ARG A 135 2.48 -1.28 -10.01
C ARG A 135 2.64 0.23 -10.13
N GLU A 136 1.82 1.02 -9.44
CA GLU A 136 1.92 2.50 -9.44
C GLU A 136 3.30 2.95 -8.94
N ARG A 137 3.77 2.40 -7.80
CA ARG A 137 5.11 2.71 -7.27
C ARG A 137 6.23 2.36 -8.26
N GLN A 138 6.12 1.22 -8.96
CA GLN A 138 7.10 0.82 -9.96
C GLN A 138 7.09 1.75 -11.17
N GLN A 139 5.91 2.17 -11.65
CA GLN A 139 5.79 3.15 -12.73
C GLN A 139 6.44 4.48 -12.33
N THR A 140 6.16 5.01 -11.15
CA THR A 140 6.78 6.25 -10.66
C THR A 140 8.31 6.15 -10.59
N ARG A 141 8.84 5.00 -10.15
CA ARG A 141 10.30 4.76 -10.12
C ARG A 141 10.92 4.76 -11.51
N LEU A 142 10.25 4.15 -12.49
CA LEU A 142 10.73 4.12 -13.87
C LEU A 142 10.73 5.52 -14.51
N ILE A 143 9.69 6.31 -14.27
CA ILE A 143 9.61 7.70 -14.73
C ILE A 143 10.77 8.51 -14.12
N SER A 144 10.94 8.46 -12.80
CA SER A 144 12.04 9.17 -12.12
C SER A 144 13.43 8.71 -12.58
N LEU A 145 13.60 7.44 -12.95
CA LEU A 145 14.86 6.95 -13.50
C LEU A 145 15.14 7.55 -14.88
N ALA A 146 14.12 7.61 -15.75
CA ALA A 146 14.25 8.23 -17.07
C ALA A 146 14.58 9.72 -16.95
N ASP A 147 13.93 10.45 -16.05
CA ASP A 147 14.21 11.87 -15.78
C ASP A 147 15.67 12.08 -15.35
N LYS A 148 16.18 11.24 -14.44
CA LYS A 148 17.58 11.29 -13.98
C LYS A 148 18.57 10.96 -15.09
N MET A 149 18.25 10.00 -15.97
CA MET A 149 19.11 9.68 -17.11
C MET A 149 19.21 10.88 -18.07
N GLN A 150 18.09 11.56 -18.30
CA GLN A 150 18.07 12.77 -19.11
C GLN A 150 18.85 13.91 -18.46
N GLU A 151 18.70 14.12 -17.15
CA GLU A 151 19.46 15.11 -16.39
C GLU A 151 20.97 14.87 -16.49
N LEU A 152 21.43 13.64 -16.22
CA LEU A 152 22.83 13.25 -16.33
C LEU A 152 23.37 13.41 -17.77
N PHE A 153 22.55 13.12 -18.78
CA PHE A 153 22.94 13.31 -20.16
C PHE A 153 23.12 14.79 -20.52
N GLN A 154 22.21 15.67 -20.07
CA GLN A 154 22.35 17.12 -20.25
C GLN A 154 23.54 17.68 -19.47
N GLU A 155 23.77 17.20 -18.24
CA GLU A 155 24.94 17.55 -17.44
C GLU A 155 26.23 17.11 -18.15
N ALA A 156 26.28 15.93 -18.76
CA ALA A 156 27.46 15.49 -19.52
C ALA A 156 27.71 16.31 -20.81
N LEU A 157 26.65 16.88 -21.43
CA LEU A 157 26.77 17.73 -22.61
C LEU A 157 27.22 19.16 -22.29
N HIS A 158 26.79 19.69 -21.14
CA HIS A 158 27.03 21.08 -20.72
C HIS A 158 28.06 21.21 -19.59
N GLY A 159 28.49 20.09 -19.03
CA GLY A 159 29.55 20.02 -18.05
C GLY A 159 30.87 20.35 -18.73
N GLU A 160 31.38 21.56 -18.49
CA GLU A 160 32.82 21.77 -18.57
C GLU A 160 33.46 20.74 -17.66
N PHE A 161 34.18 19.78 -18.26
CA PHE A 161 35.16 19.01 -17.52
C PHE A 161 35.98 20.06 -16.76
N PRO A 162 36.07 20.01 -15.43
CA PRO A 162 37.13 20.74 -14.78
C PRO A 162 38.39 20.20 -15.44
N ILE A 163 39.02 21.02 -16.28
CA ILE A 163 40.41 20.84 -16.61
C ILE A 163 41.04 20.81 -15.24
N THR A 164 41.39 19.62 -14.77
CA THR A 164 42.34 19.44 -13.70
C THR A 164 43.58 20.11 -14.23
N THR A 165 43.64 21.42 -14.02
CA THR A 165 44.89 22.09 -13.79
C THR A 165 45.31 21.43 -12.50
N GLU A 166 46.09 20.36 -12.63
CA GLU A 166 47.00 19.97 -11.57
C GLU A 166 47.66 21.28 -11.17
N ALA A 167 47.19 21.86 -10.07
CA ALA A 167 48.01 22.75 -9.31
C ALA A 167 49.21 21.90 -8.96
N GLN A 168 50.26 21.97 -9.79
CA GLN A 168 51.57 21.49 -9.44
C GLN A 168 51.88 22.15 -8.12
N ASN A 169 51.66 21.38 -7.06
CA ASN A 169 51.98 21.74 -5.71
C ASN A 169 53.50 21.68 -5.63
N LYS A 170 54.16 22.66 -6.25
CA LYS A 170 55.59 22.86 -6.14
C LYS A 170 55.77 23.50 -4.76
N PRO A 171 56.47 22.86 -3.82
CA PRO A 171 56.76 23.47 -2.54
C PRO A 171 57.47 24.79 -2.81
N GLN A 172 56.86 25.89 -2.40
CA GLN A 172 57.49 27.19 -2.40
C GLN A 172 58.62 27.14 -1.36
N PRO A 173 59.89 27.38 -1.75
CA PRO A 173 60.98 27.35 -0.78
C PRO A 173 60.78 28.51 0.20
N THR A 174 60.67 28.18 1.49
CA THR A 174 60.77 29.14 2.58
C THR A 174 62.06 29.95 2.44
N PRO A 175 62.03 31.28 2.53
CA PRO A 175 63.23 32.10 2.49
C PRO A 175 64.10 31.78 3.71
N ASP A 176 65.34 31.38 3.45
CA ASP A 176 66.37 31.13 4.44
C ASP A 176 66.77 32.47 5.11
N SER A 177 66.22 32.73 6.30
CA SER A 177 66.36 34.00 7.04
C SER A 177 67.82 34.38 7.32
N ASP A 178 68.74 33.43 7.29
CA ASP A 178 70.16 33.70 7.55
C ASP A 178 70.89 34.27 6.33
N LYS A 179 70.42 33.97 5.12
CA LYS A 179 70.96 34.57 3.89
C LYS A 179 70.61 36.05 3.79
N GLN A 180 69.43 36.44 4.23
CA GLN A 180 68.96 37.83 4.17
C GLN A 180 69.80 38.76 5.05
N LYS A 181 70.13 38.34 6.29
CA LYS A 181 71.01 39.12 7.19
C LYS A 181 72.46 39.19 6.71
N ALA A 182 72.94 38.17 5.99
CA ALA A 182 74.29 38.16 5.44
C ALA A 182 74.43 39.13 4.24
N CYS A 183 73.38 39.28 3.44
CA CYS A 183 73.35 40.16 2.28
C CYS A 183 73.22 41.66 2.65
N GLU A 184 72.52 42.00 3.74
CA GLU A 184 72.27 43.39 4.16
C GLU A 184 73.51 44.16 4.62
N LYS A 185 74.57 43.47 5.07
CA LYS A 185 75.80 44.11 5.56
C LYS A 185 76.86 44.36 4.48
N LEU A 186 76.60 43.95 3.24
CA LEU A 186 77.56 44.03 2.15
C LEU A 186 77.36 45.32 1.35
N THR A 187 78.42 46.12 1.22
CA THR A 187 78.38 47.45 0.56
C THR A 187 79.16 47.50 -0.75
N ASN A 188 79.70 46.37 -1.22
CA ASN A 188 80.36 46.29 -2.52
C ASN A 188 79.89 45.08 -3.35
N LYS A 189 79.98 45.24 -4.68
CA LYS A 189 79.47 44.27 -5.65
C LYS A 189 80.15 42.89 -5.58
N THR A 190 81.48 42.86 -5.44
CA THR A 190 82.26 41.61 -5.48
C THR A 190 81.97 40.70 -4.29
N ALA A 191 81.77 41.27 -3.09
CA ALA A 191 81.40 40.47 -1.92
C ALA A 191 79.93 40.02 -1.96
N CYS A 192 79.04 40.82 -2.58
CA CYS A 192 77.64 40.47 -2.80
C CYS A 192 77.49 39.23 -3.70
N GLU A 193 78.17 39.21 -4.85
CA GLU A 193 78.09 38.09 -5.81
C GLU A 193 78.72 36.82 -5.25
N ALA A 194 79.84 36.92 -4.51
CA ALA A 194 80.50 35.79 -3.87
C ALA A 194 79.64 35.11 -2.78
N LYS A 195 78.68 35.83 -2.19
CA LYS A 195 77.74 35.32 -1.18
C LYS A 195 76.38 34.92 -1.79
N SER A 196 76.28 34.88 -3.12
CA SER A 196 75.06 34.58 -3.88
C SER A 196 73.90 35.56 -3.65
N CYS A 197 74.20 36.80 -3.27
CA CYS A 197 73.24 37.88 -3.13
C CYS A 197 73.13 38.68 -4.45
N LYS A 198 71.97 39.31 -4.70
CA LYS A 198 71.72 40.06 -5.95
C LYS A 198 72.07 41.54 -5.79
N TRP A 199 73.08 42.02 -6.49
CA TRP A 199 73.49 43.43 -6.49
C TRP A 199 72.56 44.27 -7.39
N SER A 200 72.03 45.38 -6.86
CA SER A 200 71.26 46.37 -7.64
C SER A 200 71.92 47.75 -7.55
N GLY A 201 72.90 47.97 -8.42
CA GLY A 201 73.63 49.24 -8.58
C GLY A 201 74.45 49.25 -9.85
N THR A 202 74.67 50.44 -10.41
CA THR A 202 75.38 50.63 -11.67
C THR A 202 76.91 50.66 -11.52
N GLU A 203 77.42 50.84 -10.29
CA GLU A 203 78.86 50.90 -9.99
C GLU A 203 79.25 50.04 -8.76
N GLN A 204 80.55 49.79 -8.55
CA GLN A 204 81.04 48.81 -7.55
C GLN A 204 80.69 49.14 -6.09
N THR A 205 80.50 50.41 -5.77
CA THR A 205 80.24 50.91 -4.40
C THR A 205 78.93 51.71 -4.28
N ILE A 206 78.21 51.91 -5.38
CA ILE A 206 76.95 52.67 -5.40
C ILE A 206 75.84 51.75 -5.89
N GLY A 207 75.19 51.09 -4.93
CA GLY A 207 74.11 50.13 -5.15
C GLY A 207 73.56 49.55 -3.86
N LYS A 208 72.39 48.91 -3.93
CA LYS A 208 71.80 48.18 -2.81
C LYS A 208 71.84 46.68 -3.07
N VAL A 209 72.26 45.92 -2.07
CA VAL A 209 72.22 44.45 -2.09
C VAL A 209 70.83 43.98 -1.69
N ARG A 210 70.30 42.98 -2.41
CA ARG A 210 69.09 42.25 -2.02
C ARG A 210 69.35 40.76 -1.98
N SER A 211 68.70 40.07 -1.05
CA SER A 211 68.67 38.60 -0.96
C SER A 211 67.94 37.97 -2.14
#